data_AF-A0A1D6PZM2-F1
#
_entry.id   AF-A0A1D6PZM2-F1
#
_cell.length_a   1.000
_cell.length_b   1.000
_cell.length_c   1.000
_cell.angle_alpha   90.00
_cell.angle_beta   90.00
_cell.angle_gamma   90.00
#
_symmetry.space_group_name_H-M   'P 1'
#
loop_
_entity.id
_entity.type
_entity.pdbx_description
1 polymer ?
#
loop_
_entity_poly.entity_id
_entity_poly.type
_entity_poly.pdbx_seq_one_letter_code
_entity_poly.pdbx_strand_id
1 'polypeptide(L)'
;MESDVYSYGVVLLELLTRRAAVDPSFPDGTDIVSWASSALNGTDKIEAVCDPALMEEVFGTVEMEEVSKVLSVALRCAAREASQRPSMTAVVKELTDARPATGGGRSLSKSKQGKPGSQSNSSAYRQ
;
A
#
# COMPACT_ATOMS: atom_id res chain seq x y z
N MET A 1 -7.37 15.66 2.49
CA MET A 1 -7.10 14.31 1.98
C MET A 1 -5.67 13.88 2.18
N GLU A 2 -4.63 14.60 1.72
CA GLU A 2 -3.23 14.14 1.96
C GLU A 2 -2.86 14.01 3.45
N SER A 3 -3.42 14.86 4.31
CA SER A 3 -3.33 14.72 5.78
C SER A 3 -4.13 13.53 6.31
N ASP A 4 -5.25 13.19 5.67
CA ASP A 4 -6.09 12.05 6.05
C ASP A 4 -5.37 10.75 5.68
N VAL A 5 -4.70 10.72 4.52
CA VAL A 5 -3.84 9.61 4.07
C VAL A 5 -2.69 9.41 5.05
N TYR A 6 -2.02 10.49 5.47
CA TYR A 6 -0.93 10.40 6.46
C TYR A 6 -1.43 9.80 7.78
N SER A 7 -2.52 10.36 8.32
CA SER A 7 -3.08 9.89 9.59
C SER A 7 -3.53 8.44 9.49
N TYR A 8 -4.09 8.03 8.35
CA TYR A 8 -4.44 6.63 8.10
C TYR A 8 -3.21 5.73 8.04
N GLY A 9 -2.12 6.16 7.41
CA GLY A 9 -0.85 5.43 7.39
C GLY A 9 -0.28 5.23 8.79
N VAL A 10 -0.32 6.26 9.64
CA VAL A 10 0.07 6.17 11.05
C VAL A 10 -0.77 5.13 11.78
N VAL A 11 -2.10 5.18 11.65
CA VAL A 11 -3.00 4.20 12.29
C VAL A 11 -2.70 2.77 11.81
N LEU A 12 -2.42 2.56 10.51
CA LEU A 12 -2.03 1.24 10.02
C LEU A 12 -0.72 0.74 10.66
N LEU A 13 0.26 1.64 10.84
CA LEU A 13 1.50 1.29 11.55
C LEU A 13 1.22 0.96 13.02
N GLU A 14 0.38 1.71 13.71
CA GLU A 14 -0.01 1.41 15.10
C GLU A 14 -0.66 0.02 15.21
N LEU A 15 -1.52 -0.35 14.26
CA LEU A 15 -2.17 -1.67 14.23
C LEU A 15 -1.17 -2.81 13.97
N LEU A 16 -0.25 -2.62 13.02
CA LEU A 16 0.75 -3.64 12.66
C LEU A 16 1.79 -3.87 13.76
N THR A 17 2.16 -2.81 14.47
CA THR A 17 3.25 -2.82 15.46
C THR A 17 2.74 -3.01 16.89
N ARG A 18 1.44 -2.76 17.13
CA ARG A 18 0.81 -2.61 18.46
C ARG A 18 1.48 -1.57 19.35
N ARG A 19 2.04 -0.52 18.75
CA ARG A 19 2.69 0.60 19.44
C ARG A 19 1.97 1.91 19.15
N ALA A 20 2.09 2.86 20.06
CA ALA A 20 1.55 4.20 19.84
C ALA A 20 2.39 4.96 18.79
N ALA A 21 1.78 5.91 18.10
CA ALA A 21 2.49 6.76 17.13
C ALA A 21 3.72 7.47 17.70
N VAL A 22 3.69 7.77 19.00
CA VAL A 22 4.84 8.24 19.79
C VAL A 22 4.97 7.30 20.99
N ASP A 23 5.97 6.42 20.93
CA ASP A 23 6.23 5.42 21.98
C ASP A 23 7.57 5.71 22.66
N PRO A 24 7.66 5.74 24.00
CA PRO A 24 8.91 5.98 24.72
C PRO A 24 10.01 4.94 24.47
N SER A 25 9.65 3.77 23.92
CA SER A 25 10.62 2.73 23.56
C SER A 25 11.32 2.97 22.22
N PHE A 26 10.86 3.94 21.43
CA PHE A 26 11.55 4.32 20.19
C PHE A 26 12.83 5.11 20.50
N PRO A 27 13.95 4.81 19.82
CA PRO A 27 15.19 5.55 19.98
C PRO A 27 15.01 7.04 19.70
N ASP A 28 15.73 7.87 20.46
CA ASP A 28 15.84 9.32 20.24
C ASP A 28 14.51 10.08 20.18
N GLY A 29 13.44 9.52 20.77
CA GLY A 29 12.10 10.13 20.74
C GLY A 29 11.50 10.21 19.34
N THR A 30 11.92 9.32 18.44
CA THR A 30 11.39 9.25 17.07
C THR A 30 9.93 8.82 17.06
N ASP A 31 9.19 9.25 16.04
CA ASP A 31 7.84 8.78 15.77
C ASP A 31 7.86 7.38 15.12
N ILE A 32 6.71 6.71 15.14
CA ILE A 32 6.53 5.36 14.59
C ILE A 32 6.96 5.22 13.12
N VAL A 33 6.80 6.27 12.30
CA VAL A 33 7.13 6.24 10.86
C VAL A 33 8.64 6.27 10.67
N SER A 34 9.30 7.19 11.39
CA SER A 34 10.76 7.34 11.37
C SER A 34 11.44 6.09 11.93
N TRP A 35 10.90 5.54 13.02
CA TRP A 35 11.38 4.29 13.62
C TRP A 35 11.20 3.10 12.68
N ALA A 36 9.99 2.88 12.13
CA ALA A 36 9.71 1.73 11.26
C ALA A 36 10.56 1.75 9.98
N SER A 37 10.72 2.92 9.38
CA SER A 37 11.57 3.09 8.18
C SER A 37 13.04 2.76 8.48
N SER A 38 13.53 3.18 9.64
CA SER A 38 14.91 2.92 10.09
C SER A 38 15.12 1.45 10.45
N ALA A 39 14.13 0.82 11.10
CA ALA A 39 14.18 -0.59 11.49
C ALA A 39 14.21 -1.52 10.27
N LEU A 40 13.48 -1.19 9.20
CA LEU A 40 13.53 -1.94 7.95
C LEU A 40 14.86 -1.75 7.21
N ASN A 41 15.48 -0.57 7.30
CA ASN A 41 16.78 -0.24 6.67
C ASN A 41 16.89 -0.70 5.20
N GLY A 42 15.80 -0.54 4.42
CA GLY A 42 15.75 -0.96 3.02
C GLY A 42 15.65 -2.48 2.79
N THR A 43 15.35 -3.26 3.82
CA THR A 43 15.10 -4.70 3.76
C THR A 43 13.62 -5.02 3.92
N ASP A 44 13.20 -6.20 3.48
CA ASP A 44 11.81 -6.69 3.61
C ASP A 44 11.59 -7.49 4.91
N LYS A 45 12.40 -7.24 5.94
CA LYS A 45 12.32 -7.93 7.24
C LYS A 45 11.22 -7.34 8.11
N ILE A 46 9.98 -7.62 7.74
CA ILE A 46 8.79 -7.07 8.41
C ILE A 46 8.72 -7.45 9.90
N GLU A 47 9.35 -8.56 10.30
CA GLU A 47 9.46 -9.02 11.68
C GLU A 47 10.23 -8.06 12.60
N ALA A 48 11.03 -7.15 12.03
CA ALA A 48 11.72 -6.11 12.79
C ALA A 48 10.77 -4.98 13.27
N VAL A 49 9.58 -4.89 12.67
CA VAL A 49 8.61 -3.80 12.89
C VAL A 49 7.30 -4.33 13.43
N CYS A 50 6.77 -5.39 12.82
CA CYS A 50 5.47 -5.95 13.16
C CYS A 50 5.46 -6.55 14.56
N ASP A 51 4.28 -6.54 15.18
CA ASP A 51 4.06 -7.14 16.49
C ASP A 51 4.45 -8.63 16.49
N PRO A 52 5.20 -9.12 17.50
CA PRO A 52 5.67 -10.50 17.52
C PRO A 52 4.55 -11.55 17.51
N ALA A 53 3.41 -11.28 18.16
CA ALA A 53 2.30 -12.22 18.16
C ALA A 53 1.57 -12.24 16.80
N LEU A 54 1.49 -11.10 16.10
CA LEU A 54 1.05 -11.10 14.70
C LEU A 54 2.01 -11.92 13.82
N MET A 55 3.32 -11.79 14.01
CA MET A 55 4.30 -12.56 13.25
C MET A 55 4.18 -14.05 13.53
N GLU A 56 3.98 -14.46 14.78
CA GLU A 56 3.75 -15.86 15.15
C GLU A 56 2.52 -16.45 14.44
N GLU A 57 1.43 -15.69 14.30
CA GLU A 57 0.21 -16.12 13.63
C GLU A 57 0.38 -16.32 12.12
N VAL A 58 1.16 -15.46 11.44
CA VAL A 58 1.28 -15.46 9.98
C VAL A 58 2.57 -16.10 9.46
N PHE A 59 3.51 -16.48 10.33
CA PHE A 59 4.82 -16.95 9.90
C PHE A 59 4.72 -18.17 8.99
N GLY A 60 5.26 -18.05 7.77
CA GLY A 60 5.24 -19.13 6.78
C GLY A 60 3.88 -19.37 6.12
N THR A 61 2.89 -18.51 6.34
CA THR A 61 1.58 -18.58 5.68
C THR A 61 1.47 -17.55 4.54
N VAL A 62 0.40 -17.64 3.74
CA VAL A 62 0.16 -16.68 2.64
C VAL A 62 -0.11 -15.26 3.18
N GLU A 63 -0.67 -15.17 4.38
CA GLU A 63 -0.99 -13.92 5.07
C GLU A 63 0.27 -13.10 5.40
N MET A 64 1.46 -13.71 5.52
CA MET A 64 2.71 -12.97 5.72
C MET A 64 3.00 -11.98 4.58
N GLU A 65 2.73 -12.38 3.33
CA GLU A 65 2.87 -11.49 2.18
C GLU A 65 1.84 -10.36 2.21
N GLU A 66 0.65 -10.63 2.75
CA GLU A 66 -0.41 -9.63 2.91
C GLU A 66 -0.01 -8.58 3.93
N VAL A 67 0.51 -9.01 5.08
CA VAL A 67 1.05 -8.12 6.12
C VAL A 67 2.18 -7.26 5.54
N SER A 68 3.09 -7.84 4.74
CA SER A 68 4.15 -7.10 4.07
C SER A 68 3.59 -6.02 3.12
N LYS A 69 2.57 -6.35 2.31
CA LYS A 69 1.89 -5.37 1.44
C LYS A 69 1.23 -4.25 2.25
N VAL A 70 0.53 -4.59 3.33
CA VAL A 70 -0.12 -3.60 4.21
C VAL A 70 0.92 -2.68 4.84
N LEU A 71 2.05 -3.21 5.32
CA LEU A 71 3.15 -2.41 5.87
C LEU A 71 3.73 -1.45 4.82
N SER A 72 3.93 -1.94 3.59
CA SER A 72 4.39 -1.12 2.47
C SER A 72 3.42 0.03 2.15
N VAL A 73 2.11 -0.24 2.13
CA VAL A 73 1.07 0.78 1.94
C VAL A 73 1.09 1.77 3.10
N ALA A 74 1.20 1.31 4.34
CA ALA A 74 1.23 2.16 5.53
C ALA A 74 2.39 3.16 5.49
N LEU A 75 3.60 2.70 5.15
CA LEU A 75 4.79 3.55 5.01
C LEU A 75 4.64 4.60 3.91
N ARG A 76 4.07 4.22 2.75
CA ARG A 76 3.78 5.19 1.67
C ARG A 76 2.73 6.21 2.08
N CYS A 77 1.68 5.79 2.78
CA CYS A 77 0.64 6.69 3.28
C CYS A 77 1.22 7.70 4.28
N ALA A 78 2.11 7.24 5.16
CA ALA A 78 2.78 8.04 6.17
C ALA A 78 4.07 8.74 5.68
N ALA A 79 4.33 8.76 4.37
CA ALA A 79 5.51 9.42 3.83
C ALA A 79 5.53 10.90 4.23
N ARG A 80 6.71 11.41 4.62
CA ARG A 80 6.89 12.84 4.93
C ARG A 80 6.45 13.72 3.77
N GLU A 81 6.84 13.31 2.56
CA GLU A 81 6.58 14.07 1.34
C GLU A 81 5.19 13.74 0.82
N ALA A 82 4.29 14.73 0.85
CA ALA A 82 2.90 14.56 0.46
C ALA A 82 2.74 14.01 -0.97
N SER A 83 3.63 14.38 -1.89
CA SER A 83 3.65 13.90 -3.27
C SER A 83 3.97 12.40 -3.42
N GLN A 84 4.55 11.77 -2.40
CA GLN A 84 4.80 10.32 -2.37
C GLN A 84 3.60 9.53 -1.82
N ARG A 85 2.61 10.23 -1.24
CA ARG A 85 1.44 9.58 -0.66
C ARG A 85 0.47 9.18 -1.77
N PRO A 86 -0.03 7.93 -1.76
CA PRO A 86 -1.08 7.52 -2.69
C PRO A 86 -2.39 8.26 -2.42
N SER A 87 -3.25 8.34 -3.42
CA SER A 87 -4.64 8.79 -3.19
C SER A 87 -5.38 7.79 -2.30
N MET A 88 -6.35 8.24 -1.48
CA MET A 88 -7.17 7.33 -0.66
C MET A 88 -7.85 6.23 -1.49
N THR A 89 -8.25 6.53 -2.74
CA THR A 89 -8.80 5.54 -3.66
C THR A 89 -7.79 4.44 -4.00
N ALA A 90 -6.52 4.81 -4.22
CA ALA A 90 -5.44 3.85 -4.46
C ALA A 90 -5.15 3.02 -3.20
N VAL A 91 -5.12 3.66 -2.02
CA VAL A 91 -4.95 2.98 -0.72
C VAL A 91 -6.01 1.88 -0.54
N VAL A 92 -7.29 2.22 -0.69
CA VAL A 92 -8.39 1.24 -0.55
C VAL A 92 -8.27 0.12 -1.56
N LYS A 93 -7.92 0.42 -2.81
CA LYS A 93 -7.71 -0.59 -3.85
C LYS A 93 -6.58 -1.56 -3.46
N GLU A 94 -5.41 -1.03 -3.10
CA GLU A 94 -4.24 -1.83 -2.75
C GLU A 94 -4.49 -2.72 -1.52
N LEU A 95 -5.16 -2.19 -0.50
CA LEU A 95 -5.54 -2.97 0.69
C LEU A 95 -6.61 -4.02 0.40
N THR A 96 -7.48 -3.78 -0.59
CA THR A 96 -8.46 -4.78 -1.03
C THR A 96 -7.78 -5.89 -1.82
N ASP A 97 -6.84 -5.53 -2.70
CA ASP A 97 -6.05 -6.46 -3.53
C ASP A 97 -5.05 -7.28 -2.69
N ALA A 98 -4.70 -6.81 -1.47
CA ALA A 98 -3.86 -7.54 -0.54
C ALA A 98 -4.55 -8.76 0.08
N ARG A 99 -5.89 -8.87 0.03
CA ARG A 99 -6.64 -10.02 0.55
C ARG A 99 -6.53 -11.22 -0.39
N PRO A 100 -6.57 -12.47 0.12
CA PRO A 100 -6.53 -13.64 -0.72
C PRO A 100 -7.88 -13.80 -1.44
N ALA A 101 -7.87 -14.38 -2.64
CA ALA A 101 -9.05 -14.53 -3.51
C ALA A 101 -10.17 -15.43 -2.92
N THR A 102 -10.01 -15.97 -1.71
CA THR A 102 -10.97 -16.81 -1.02
C THR A 102 -11.93 -15.97 -0.17
N GLY A 103 -12.82 -15.22 -0.82
CA GLY A 103 -13.81 -14.41 -0.09
C GLY A 103 -14.64 -13.42 -0.90
N GLY A 104 -15.21 -13.84 -2.03
CA GLY A 104 -16.45 -13.26 -2.61
C GLY A 104 -16.59 -11.74 -2.67
N GLY A 105 -15.86 -11.08 -3.58
CA GLY A 105 -16.12 -9.69 -4.00
C GLY A 105 -15.78 -9.51 -5.46
N ARG A 106 -16.81 -9.55 -6.33
CA ARG A 106 -16.68 -9.48 -7.80
C ARG A 106 -15.92 -8.23 -8.25
N SER A 107 -14.91 -8.44 -9.11
CA SER A 107 -14.23 -7.39 -9.89
C SER A 107 -15.22 -6.45 -10.57
N LEU A 108 -15.04 -5.15 -10.36
CA LEU A 108 -15.56 -4.14 -11.29
C LEU A 108 -14.63 -4.09 -12.51
N SER A 109 -14.88 -4.97 -13.47
CA SER A 109 -14.37 -4.79 -14.82
C SER A 109 -15.02 -3.54 -15.43
N LYS A 110 -14.22 -2.49 -15.66
CA LYS A 110 -14.61 -1.39 -16.55
C LYS A 110 -13.89 -1.57 -17.88
N SER A 111 -14.42 -2.48 -18.69
CA SER A 111 -14.08 -2.54 -20.11
C SER A 111 -14.58 -1.27 -20.78
N LYS A 112 -13.67 -0.41 -21.27
CA LYS A 112 -14.02 0.61 -22.26
C LYS A 112 -13.71 0.05 -23.65
N GLN A 113 -14.77 -0.35 -24.35
CA GLN A 113 -14.77 -0.57 -25.79
C GLN A 113 -15.03 0.78 -26.49
N GLY A 114 -14.16 1.20 -27.41
CA GLY A 114 -14.39 2.32 -28.31
C GLY A 114 -13.78 2.02 -29.69
N LYS A 115 -14.65 1.91 -30.70
CA LYS A 115 -14.44 1.36 -32.06
C LYS A 115 -13.48 2.20 -32.94
N PRO A 116 -12.76 1.60 -33.91
CA PRO A 116 -12.41 2.29 -35.14
C PRO A 116 -13.47 1.99 -36.22
N GLY A 117 -14.19 3.02 -36.65
CA GLY A 117 -15.03 2.99 -37.85
C GLY A 117 -14.19 3.40 -39.06
N SER A 118 -14.10 2.51 -40.03
CA SER A 118 -13.47 2.73 -41.34
C SER A 118 -14.31 3.67 -42.20
N GLN A 119 -13.66 4.48 -43.03
CA GLN A 119 -14.05 4.65 -44.44
C GLN A 119 -12.93 5.32 -45.27
N SER A 120 -12.64 4.64 -46.37
CA SER A 120 -11.99 5.03 -47.64
C SER A 120 -12.32 6.46 -48.11
N ASN A 121 -11.52 7.16 -48.94
CA ASN A 121 -11.07 6.70 -50.25
C ASN A 121 -10.11 7.69 -50.93
N SER A 122 -9.45 7.19 -51.98
CA SER A 122 -9.11 7.86 -53.26
C SER A 122 -7.76 8.56 -53.49
N SER A 123 -7.17 8.12 -54.62
CA SER A 123 -6.43 8.91 -55.64
C SER A 123 -4.99 9.30 -55.30
N ALA A 124 -3.98 8.61 -55.83
CA ALA A 124 -3.38 8.85 -57.16
C ALA A 124 -2.76 10.26 -57.32
N TYR A 125 -1.42 10.34 -57.27
CA TYR A 125 -0.55 11.30 -57.97
C TYR A 125 0.91 10.81 -57.77
N ARG A 126 1.58 10.21 -58.75
CA ARG A 126 2.49 10.87 -59.72
C ARG A 126 3.40 11.95 -59.11
N GLN A 127 4.64 11.59 -58.81
CA GLN A 127 5.86 12.08 -59.48
C GLN A 127 7.07 11.28 -59.00
#